data_AF-A0A067JMZ9-F1
#
_entry.id   AF-A0A067JMZ9-F1
#
_cell.length_a   1.000
_cell.length_b   1.000
_cell.length_c   1.000
_cell.angle_alpha   90.00
_cell.angle_beta   90.00
_cell.angle_gamma   90.00
#
_symmetry.space_group_name_H-M   'P 1'
#
loop_
_entity.id
_entity.type
_entity.pdbx_description
1 polymer ?
#
loop_
_entity_poly.entity_id
_entity_poly.type
_entity_poly.pdbx_seq_one_letter_code
_entity_poly.pdbx_strand_id
1 'polypeptide(L)'
;MLSSSCSQPLFQRGPICLPSTSRLRVINRPGNSPLSTRHANVRIFDSHFKLSKNKWKISCFRHEDFSRINPKSDGVEHCLPENLVKKPELDNSTDVKRDWLTSLREAADVVCRAIGSRWTVPWTAETIMQVMLLWVVSFWFIGSWVIPFAAHMAGFNKESLTFRGQALFSLVTDVTEGLAGIAILHRCLSRFRPLPSDWFRFSLKGNWMFDVALGCFMFPLVNRLSQFNLSLLPILPSTPVTLSSVEQSIAARDPVAMALYAIVVSVCAPVWEEIVFRGFLLPSLTRYMPVWCAILVSSVAFALAHFNVQRMLPLIFLGVVMGVIFARSRNLMPSMLLHSLWNGFVFLDLMR
;
A
#
# COMPACT_ATOMS: atom_id res chain seq x y z
N MET A 1 77.08 -5.98 34.56
CA MET A 1 77.00 -7.41 34.92
C MET A 1 75.52 -7.78 34.90
N LEU A 2 74.92 -8.58 34.02
CA LEU A 2 75.29 -9.44 32.89
C LEU A 2 74.02 -9.42 31.98
N SER A 3 74.09 -8.95 30.73
CA SER A 3 74.01 -9.75 29.47
C SER A 3 73.01 -10.92 29.49
N SER A 4 72.06 -11.05 28.57
CA SER A 4 72.38 -11.45 27.18
C SER A 4 71.26 -11.17 26.16
N SER A 5 71.69 -10.68 24.99
CA SER A 5 70.97 -10.55 23.71
C SER A 5 71.00 -11.85 22.88
N CYS A 6 70.07 -11.99 21.92
CA CYS A 6 70.23 -12.81 20.69
C CYS A 6 69.24 -12.24 19.62
N SER A 7 69.65 -11.43 18.64
CA SER A 7 70.26 -11.74 17.32
C SER A 7 69.28 -12.14 16.19
N GLN A 8 68.87 -11.13 15.38
CA GLN A 8 68.79 -10.97 13.89
C GLN A 8 68.96 -12.21 12.93
N PRO A 9 68.48 -12.16 11.64
CA PRO A 9 68.77 -11.07 10.69
C PRO A 9 67.77 -10.68 9.57
N LEU A 10 68.15 -9.53 8.98
CA LEU A 10 67.80 -8.81 7.74
C LEU A 10 67.55 -9.64 6.45
N PHE A 11 66.69 -9.10 5.58
CA PHE A 11 66.87 -8.95 4.11
C PHE A 11 65.90 -7.84 3.62
N GLN A 12 66.37 -6.60 3.36
CA GLN A 12 66.89 -6.00 2.12
C GLN A 12 65.90 -5.82 0.93
N ARG A 13 65.97 -4.60 0.35
CA ARG A 13 65.09 -3.87 -0.57
C ARG A 13 65.07 -4.34 -2.04
N GLY A 14 63.93 -4.07 -2.71
CA GLY A 14 63.80 -3.48 -4.06
C GLY A 14 63.25 -4.40 -5.17
N PRO A 15 62.78 -3.88 -6.35
CA PRO A 15 62.39 -2.50 -6.71
C PRO A 15 61.00 -2.38 -7.40
N ILE A 16 60.61 -1.12 -7.63
CA ILE A 16 59.48 -0.64 -8.46
C ILE A 16 59.79 -0.84 -9.95
N CYS A 17 58.84 -1.35 -10.74
CA CYS A 17 58.86 -1.27 -12.21
C CYS A 17 57.44 -1.19 -12.81
N LEU A 18 57.17 -0.10 -13.55
CA LEU A 18 56.13 0.04 -14.58
C LEU A 18 56.49 -0.78 -15.84
N PRO A 19 55.50 -1.16 -16.67
CA PRO A 19 55.40 -0.62 -18.04
C PRO A 19 53.93 -0.34 -18.44
N SER A 20 53.53 0.72 -19.15
CA SER A 20 53.87 1.22 -20.50
C SER A 20 53.50 0.31 -21.68
N THR A 21 52.31 0.63 -22.23
CA THR A 21 51.78 0.57 -23.60
C THR A 21 52.31 -0.39 -24.70
N SER A 22 51.31 -0.88 -25.44
CA SER A 22 51.21 -1.06 -26.90
C SER A 22 51.50 -2.45 -27.51
N ARG A 23 50.46 -3.03 -28.13
CA ARG A 23 50.53 -3.61 -29.48
C ARG A 23 49.15 -3.66 -30.14
N LEU A 24 49.11 -3.13 -31.36
CA LEU A 24 48.01 -3.10 -32.32
C LEU A 24 47.47 -4.50 -32.65
N ARG A 25 46.17 -4.58 -32.95
CA ARG A 25 45.69 -5.34 -34.12
C ARG A 25 44.48 -4.65 -34.76
N VAL A 26 44.74 -4.14 -35.96
CA VAL A 26 43.82 -3.64 -36.98
C VAL A 26 42.94 -4.78 -37.50
N ILE A 27 41.66 -4.51 -37.81
CA ILE A 27 40.95 -5.05 -38.98
C ILE A 27 39.91 -4.02 -39.45
N ASN A 28 39.87 -3.87 -40.78
CA ASN A 28 39.36 -2.81 -41.64
C ASN A 28 37.88 -2.40 -41.55
N ARG A 29 37.64 -1.11 -41.80
CA ARG A 29 36.44 -0.55 -42.47
C ARG A 29 36.56 -0.70 -44.00
N PRO A 30 35.42 -0.69 -44.70
CA PRO A 30 35.14 0.39 -45.66
C PRO A 30 33.80 1.06 -45.28
N GLY A 31 33.58 2.37 -45.34
CA GLY A 31 34.14 3.35 -46.25
C GLY A 31 33.25 3.46 -47.49
N ASN A 32 32.11 4.17 -47.39
CA ASN A 32 31.66 5.15 -48.40
C ASN A 32 30.34 5.82 -47.97
N SER A 33 30.46 7.11 -47.63
CA SER A 33 29.41 8.13 -47.70
C SER A 33 29.06 8.47 -49.16
N PRO A 34 27.98 9.23 -49.41
CA PRO A 34 28.23 10.64 -49.66
C PRO A 34 27.27 11.60 -48.94
N LEU A 35 27.83 12.78 -48.66
CA LEU A 35 27.14 14.01 -48.29
C LEU A 35 26.11 14.42 -49.34
N SER A 36 25.01 15.06 -48.91
CA SER A 36 24.70 16.41 -49.41
C SER A 36 23.68 17.14 -48.51
N THR A 37 24.05 18.38 -48.26
CA THR A 37 23.31 19.51 -47.67
C THR A 37 21.91 19.73 -48.24
N ARG A 38 20.95 20.19 -47.42
CA ARG A 38 20.29 21.51 -47.53
C ARG A 38 18.97 21.64 -46.75
N HIS A 39 18.82 22.86 -46.21
CA HIS A 39 17.59 23.64 -45.96
C HIS A 39 16.65 23.30 -44.79
N ALA A 40 16.53 24.34 -43.95
CA ALA A 40 15.47 24.63 -43.01
C ALA A 40 14.06 24.43 -43.58
N ASN A 41 13.13 24.03 -42.71
CA ASN A 41 11.79 24.60 -42.68
C ASN A 41 11.14 24.34 -41.31
N VAL A 42 10.91 25.44 -40.59
CA VAL A 42 9.90 25.56 -39.55
C VAL A 42 8.53 25.38 -40.23
N ARG A 43 7.68 24.49 -39.69
CA ARG A 43 6.24 24.51 -39.95
C ARG A 43 5.47 24.23 -38.67
N ILE A 44 4.91 25.32 -38.15
CA ILE A 44 3.64 25.38 -37.44
C ILE A 44 2.57 24.73 -38.33
N PHE A 45 1.70 23.87 -37.80
CA PHE A 45 0.32 23.75 -38.31
C PHE A 45 -0.61 23.04 -37.29
N ASP A 46 -1.46 23.89 -36.71
CA ASP A 46 -2.88 23.77 -36.37
C ASP A 46 -3.53 22.48 -35.85
N SER A 47 -4.25 22.74 -34.77
CA SER A 47 -5.36 22.02 -34.18
C SER A 47 -6.56 21.87 -35.12
N HIS A 48 -7.08 20.65 -35.25
CA HIS A 48 -8.49 20.42 -35.56
C HIS A 48 -9.08 19.34 -34.65
N PHE A 49 -9.85 19.81 -33.67
CA PHE A 49 -10.81 19.02 -32.90
C PHE A 49 -11.92 18.52 -33.84
N LYS A 50 -12.19 17.21 -33.86
CA LYS A 50 -13.45 16.64 -34.37
C LYS A 50 -14.17 15.91 -33.25
N LEU A 51 -15.30 16.51 -32.85
CA LEU A 51 -16.28 16.05 -31.88
C LEU A 51 -17.13 14.93 -32.51
N SER A 52 -17.00 13.70 -32.04
CA SER A 52 -17.88 12.58 -32.44
C SER A 52 -19.01 12.42 -31.43
N LYS A 53 -20.24 12.70 -31.87
CA LYS A 53 -21.49 12.49 -31.12
C LYS A 53 -22.02 11.09 -31.45
N ASN A 54 -21.97 10.14 -30.50
CA ASN A 54 -22.71 8.89 -30.61
C ASN A 54 -23.97 8.93 -29.73
N LYS A 55 -25.12 8.95 -30.40
CA LYS A 55 -26.47 8.82 -29.83
C LYS A 55 -26.77 7.35 -29.52
N TRP A 56 -27.22 7.08 -28.30
CA TRP A 56 -27.77 5.80 -27.89
C TRP A 56 -29.22 5.67 -28.39
N LYS A 57 -29.54 4.53 -29.03
CA LYS A 57 -30.89 4.21 -29.52
C LYS A 57 -31.35 2.93 -28.81
N ILE A 58 -32.40 3.06 -28.01
CA ILE A 58 -33.08 1.96 -27.31
C ILE A 58 -34.10 1.36 -28.26
N SER A 59 -34.14 0.03 -28.42
CA SER A 59 -35.22 -0.66 -29.12
C SER A 59 -35.93 -1.63 -28.16
N CYS A 60 -37.19 -1.32 -27.88
CA CYS A 60 -38.15 -2.24 -27.28
C CYS A 60 -38.51 -3.34 -28.29
N PHE A 61 -38.58 -4.59 -27.83
CA PHE A 61 -39.18 -5.69 -28.57
C PHE A 61 -40.67 -5.80 -28.21
N ARG A 62 -41.51 -5.88 -29.24
CA ARG A 62 -42.95 -6.20 -29.23
C ARG A 62 -43.19 -7.28 -30.30
N HIS A 63 -44.25 -8.07 -30.13
CA HIS A 63 -44.90 -9.10 -30.98
C HIS A 63 -44.96 -10.43 -30.20
N GLU A 64 -46.07 -11.17 -30.06
CA GLU A 64 -47.35 -11.18 -30.77
C GLU A 64 -48.45 -11.85 -29.93
N ASP A 65 -49.69 -11.38 -30.07
CA ASP A 65 -50.91 -12.03 -29.57
C ASP A 65 -51.39 -13.08 -30.57
N PHE A 66 -51.82 -14.25 -30.08
CA PHE A 66 -52.84 -15.07 -30.74
C PHE A 66 -53.78 -15.67 -29.69
N SER A 67 -55.06 -15.34 -29.83
CA SER A 67 -56.19 -15.86 -29.08
C SER A 67 -56.86 -17.01 -29.82
N ARG A 68 -57.46 -17.98 -29.10
CA ARG A 68 -58.68 -18.72 -29.51
C ARG A 68 -59.27 -19.58 -28.37
N ILE A 69 -60.48 -19.17 -27.94
CA ILE A 69 -61.71 -19.97 -27.73
C ILE A 69 -61.77 -20.98 -26.55
N ASN A 70 -62.77 -20.73 -25.68
CA ASN A 70 -63.33 -21.54 -24.58
C ASN A 70 -64.35 -22.58 -25.14
N PRO A 71 -64.72 -23.68 -24.43
CA PRO A 71 -65.84 -23.56 -23.49
C PRO A 71 -65.89 -24.53 -22.27
N LYS A 72 -66.74 -24.10 -21.33
CA LYS A 72 -67.33 -24.68 -20.09
C LYS A 72 -67.61 -26.19 -20.00
N SER A 73 -67.57 -26.69 -18.74
CA SER A 73 -68.55 -27.55 -18.01
C SER A 73 -67.92 -27.95 -16.66
N ASP A 74 -68.56 -28.20 -15.52
CA ASP A 74 -69.88 -27.97 -14.91
C ASP A 74 -69.75 -28.47 -13.45
N GLY A 75 -70.49 -27.87 -12.51
CA GLY A 75 -70.88 -28.49 -11.22
C GLY A 75 -69.81 -28.55 -10.10
N VAL A 76 -70.09 -28.41 -8.81
CA VAL A 76 -71.34 -28.36 -8.02
C VAL A 76 -71.02 -27.66 -6.67
N GLU A 77 -72.05 -27.02 -6.11
CA GLU A 77 -72.20 -26.31 -4.83
C GLU A 77 -71.65 -27.04 -3.58
N HIS A 78 -71.22 -26.31 -2.53
CA HIS A 78 -72.09 -25.93 -1.40
C HIS A 78 -71.33 -25.26 -0.21
N CYS A 79 -71.97 -24.22 0.36
CA CYS A 79 -71.87 -23.66 1.72
C CYS A 79 -70.59 -23.01 2.29
N LEU A 80 -70.62 -21.67 2.33
CA LEU A 80 -70.24 -20.84 3.49
C LEU A 80 -71.46 -20.69 4.43
N PRO A 81 -71.40 -20.11 5.66
CA PRO A 81 -70.28 -19.46 6.36
C PRO A 81 -70.12 -19.88 7.86
N GLU A 82 -68.97 -19.61 8.49
CA GLU A 82 -68.90 -18.75 9.68
C GLU A 82 -67.47 -18.55 10.22
N ASN A 83 -67.30 -17.36 10.77
CA ASN A 83 -66.08 -16.67 11.17
C ASN A 83 -65.19 -17.39 12.20
N LEU A 84 -63.88 -17.34 11.97
CA LEU A 84 -62.88 -17.24 13.04
C LEU A 84 -61.63 -16.51 12.55
N VAL A 85 -61.55 -15.23 12.91
CA VAL A 85 -60.36 -14.38 12.80
C VAL A 85 -59.17 -15.04 13.49
N LYS A 86 -58.07 -15.30 12.76
CA LYS A 86 -56.71 -15.39 13.32
C LYS A 86 -55.63 -15.05 12.28
N LYS A 87 -55.07 -13.84 12.46
CA LYS A 87 -53.72 -13.29 12.18
C LYS A 87 -52.91 -13.73 10.93
N PRO A 88 -52.31 -12.77 10.20
CA PRO A 88 -51.27 -13.04 9.21
C PRO A 88 -49.88 -13.15 9.86
N GLU A 89 -48.95 -13.72 9.08
CA GLU A 89 -47.47 -13.67 9.19
C GLU A 89 -46.74 -14.76 10.00
N LEU A 90 -46.05 -15.66 9.27
CA LEU A 90 -44.69 -16.10 9.57
C LEU A 90 -44.06 -16.82 8.35
N ASP A 91 -43.66 -16.11 7.29
CA ASP A 91 -42.70 -16.67 6.31
C ASP A 91 -41.82 -15.64 5.55
N ASN A 92 -41.92 -14.34 5.84
CA ASN A 92 -41.12 -13.34 5.11
C ASN A 92 -39.67 -13.20 5.63
N SER A 93 -39.35 -13.68 6.84
CA SER A 93 -38.00 -13.51 7.41
C SER A 93 -36.96 -14.43 6.76
N THR A 94 -37.38 -15.63 6.38
CA THR A 94 -36.54 -16.67 5.80
C THR A 94 -36.14 -16.33 4.37
N ASP A 95 -37.08 -15.81 3.59
CA ASP A 95 -36.85 -15.44 2.18
C ASP A 95 -35.98 -14.18 2.07
N VAL A 96 -36.25 -13.16 2.90
CA VAL A 96 -35.45 -11.91 2.96
C VAL A 96 -34.00 -12.18 3.43
N LYS A 97 -33.80 -13.06 4.42
CA LYS A 97 -32.44 -13.45 4.85
C LYS A 97 -31.69 -14.18 3.75
N ARG A 98 -32.37 -15.03 2.98
CA ARG A 98 -31.77 -15.82 1.90
C ARG A 98 -31.36 -14.90 0.74
N ASP A 99 -32.22 -13.94 0.40
CA ASP A 99 -32.01 -12.94 -0.65
C ASP A 99 -30.87 -11.94 -0.33
N TRP A 100 -30.73 -11.54 0.94
CA TRP A 100 -29.60 -10.71 1.38
C TRP A 100 -28.28 -11.50 1.37
N LEU A 101 -28.30 -12.77 1.77
CA LEU A 101 -27.11 -13.63 1.76
C LEU A 101 -26.62 -13.90 0.34
N THR A 102 -27.54 -14.12 -0.62
CA THR A 102 -27.22 -14.28 -2.04
C THR A 102 -26.70 -12.99 -2.65
N SER A 103 -27.33 -11.86 -2.34
CA SER A 103 -26.87 -10.52 -2.79
C SER A 103 -25.47 -10.20 -2.27
N LEU A 104 -25.17 -10.50 -1.01
CA LEU A 104 -23.82 -10.34 -0.45
C LEU A 104 -22.82 -11.28 -1.10
N ARG A 105 -23.20 -12.52 -1.37
CA ARG A 105 -22.31 -13.51 -1.99
C ARG A 105 -22.01 -13.13 -3.44
N GLU A 106 -23.00 -12.63 -4.17
CA GLU A 106 -22.85 -12.14 -5.53
C GLU A 106 -22.00 -10.86 -5.57
N ALA A 107 -22.24 -9.92 -4.65
CA ALA A 107 -21.37 -8.75 -4.48
C ALA A 107 -19.94 -9.16 -4.12
N ALA A 108 -19.76 -10.13 -3.23
CA ALA A 108 -18.45 -10.67 -2.86
C ALA A 108 -17.77 -11.36 -4.04
N ASP A 109 -18.50 -12.10 -4.88
CA ASP A 109 -17.98 -12.77 -6.07
C ASP A 109 -17.65 -11.76 -7.18
N VAL A 110 -18.42 -10.68 -7.33
CA VAL A 110 -18.13 -9.56 -8.22
C VAL A 110 -16.88 -8.82 -7.74
N VAL A 111 -16.76 -8.58 -6.44
CA VAL A 111 -15.56 -7.98 -5.84
C VAL A 111 -14.36 -8.92 -5.98
N CYS A 112 -14.51 -10.22 -5.76
CA CYS A 112 -13.45 -11.22 -5.94
C CYS A 112 -13.02 -11.36 -7.40
N ARG A 113 -13.94 -11.22 -8.36
CA ARG A 113 -13.62 -11.19 -9.80
C ARG A 113 -12.97 -9.87 -10.22
N ALA A 114 -13.33 -8.77 -9.57
CA ALA A 114 -12.76 -7.44 -9.82
C ALA A 114 -11.39 -7.26 -9.18
N ILE A 115 -11.14 -7.88 -8.03
CA ILE A 115 -9.82 -8.01 -7.40
C ILE A 115 -8.99 -8.88 -8.34
N GLY A 116 -7.92 -8.30 -8.92
CA GLY A 116 -7.23 -8.85 -10.08
C GLY A 116 -6.67 -10.27 -9.92
N SER A 117 -5.99 -10.75 -10.96
CA SER A 117 -5.37 -12.09 -10.95
C SER A 117 -4.32 -12.25 -9.85
N ARG A 118 -3.87 -13.47 -9.58
CA ARG A 118 -2.74 -13.73 -8.68
C ARG A 118 -1.44 -13.16 -9.27
N TRP A 119 -0.45 -12.86 -8.43
CA TRP A 119 0.88 -12.52 -8.89
C TRP A 119 1.70 -13.79 -9.13
N THR A 120 2.60 -13.73 -10.10
CA THR A 120 3.57 -14.79 -10.39
C THR A 120 4.80 -14.62 -9.50
N VAL A 121 4.76 -15.18 -8.29
CA VAL A 121 5.81 -14.99 -7.26
C VAL A 121 6.96 -15.99 -7.46
N PRO A 122 8.23 -15.56 -7.69
CA PRO A 122 9.35 -16.47 -7.91
C PRO A 122 10.00 -17.01 -6.63
N TRP A 123 9.73 -16.42 -5.46
CA TRP A 123 10.30 -16.83 -4.17
C TRP A 123 9.35 -17.70 -3.31
N THR A 124 9.91 -18.27 -2.24
CA THR A 124 9.22 -19.15 -1.29
C THR A 124 8.80 -18.40 -0.02
N ALA A 125 8.00 -19.05 0.83
CA ALA A 125 7.55 -18.55 2.13
C ALA A 125 8.73 -18.22 3.06
N GLU A 126 9.82 -18.96 2.96
CA GLU A 126 11.07 -18.66 3.68
C GLU A 126 11.59 -17.26 3.36
N THR A 127 11.63 -16.88 2.08
CA THR A 127 12.03 -15.52 1.67
C THR A 127 11.05 -14.47 2.18
N ILE A 128 9.75 -14.75 2.18
CA ILE A 128 8.74 -13.83 2.73
C ILE A 128 9.02 -13.57 4.21
N MET A 129 9.19 -14.65 4.99
CA MET A 129 9.47 -14.56 6.42
C MET A 129 10.81 -13.87 6.69
N GLN A 130 11.85 -14.20 5.93
CA GLN A 130 13.17 -13.58 6.05
C GLN A 130 13.09 -12.07 5.84
N VAL A 131 12.46 -11.61 4.75
CA VAL A 131 12.35 -10.17 4.45
C VAL A 131 11.53 -9.46 5.52
N MET A 132 10.37 -10.01 5.91
CA MET A 132 9.52 -9.38 6.92
C MET A 132 10.19 -9.32 8.29
N LEU A 133 10.88 -10.39 8.70
CA LEU A 133 11.61 -10.42 9.97
C LEU A 133 12.78 -9.44 9.96
N LEU A 134 13.60 -9.43 8.91
CA LEU A 134 14.70 -8.47 8.78
C LEU A 134 14.20 -7.03 8.79
N TRP A 135 13.07 -6.76 8.12
CA TRP A 135 12.46 -5.44 8.12
C TRP A 135 12.01 -5.01 9.53
N VAL A 136 11.25 -5.84 10.26
CA VAL A 136 10.79 -5.53 11.64
C VAL A 136 11.98 -5.35 12.59
N VAL A 137 12.95 -6.26 12.54
CA VAL A 137 14.14 -6.21 13.41
C VAL A 137 14.98 -4.97 13.09
N SER A 138 15.16 -4.65 11.81
CA SER A 138 15.88 -3.44 11.39
C SER A 138 15.19 -2.17 11.85
N PHE A 139 13.85 -2.08 11.72
CA PHE A 139 13.07 -0.95 12.19
C PHE A 139 13.28 -0.73 13.69
N TRP A 140 13.07 -1.79 14.49
CA TRP A 140 13.25 -1.72 15.94
C TRP A 140 14.70 -1.39 16.34
N PHE A 141 15.69 -2.01 15.70
CA PHE A 141 17.10 -1.80 16.00
C PHE A 141 17.57 -0.39 15.64
N ILE A 142 17.16 0.14 14.48
CA ILE A 142 17.56 1.48 14.06
C ILE A 142 16.94 2.54 14.98
N GLY A 143 15.63 2.49 15.20
CA GLY A 143 14.93 3.47 16.03
C GLY A 143 15.28 3.41 17.51
N SER A 144 15.51 2.20 18.05
CA SER A 144 15.75 2.02 19.50
C SER A 144 17.23 2.07 19.88
N TRP A 145 18.15 1.71 18.98
CA TRP A 145 19.58 1.61 19.29
C TRP A 145 20.45 2.51 18.43
N VAL A 146 20.42 2.35 17.09
CA VAL A 146 21.38 3.04 16.20
C VAL A 146 21.26 4.55 16.31
N ILE A 147 20.05 5.09 16.17
CA ILE A 147 19.83 6.53 16.16
C ILE A 147 20.06 7.15 17.56
N PRO A 148 19.50 6.61 18.67
CA PRO A 148 19.79 7.15 20.00
C PRO A 148 21.28 7.09 20.37
N PHE A 149 21.97 6.00 20.02
CA PHE A 149 23.41 5.86 20.27
C PHE A 149 24.22 6.87 19.46
N ALA A 150 23.92 7.03 18.16
CA ALA A 150 24.58 8.03 17.31
C ALA A 150 24.34 9.46 17.82
N ALA A 151 23.12 9.75 18.31
CA ALA A 151 22.79 11.04 18.90
C ALA A 151 23.59 11.30 20.17
N HIS A 152 23.69 10.30 21.05
CA HIS A 152 24.50 10.38 22.27
C HIS A 152 25.99 10.60 21.96
N MET A 153 26.54 9.86 20.99
CA MET A 153 27.93 10.04 20.53
C MET A 153 28.19 11.42 19.94
N ALA A 154 27.21 12.02 19.29
CA ALA A 154 27.28 13.38 18.76
C ALA A 154 27.04 14.46 19.85
N GLY A 155 26.80 14.07 21.11
CA GLY A 155 26.58 14.98 22.22
C GLY A 155 25.16 15.55 22.30
N PHE A 156 24.20 15.00 21.54
CA PHE A 156 22.81 15.43 21.59
C PHE A 156 22.00 14.59 22.60
N ASN A 157 21.23 15.26 23.45
CA ASN A 157 20.19 14.62 24.24
C ASN A 157 18.81 15.01 23.67
N LYS A 158 18.00 14.01 23.29
CA LYS A 158 16.65 14.21 22.71
C LYS A 158 15.77 15.11 23.58
N GLU A 159 15.88 15.01 24.90
CA GLU A 159 15.07 15.78 25.86
C GLU A 159 15.47 17.26 25.92
N SER A 160 16.72 17.58 25.55
CA SER A 160 17.23 18.96 25.49
C SER A 160 16.91 19.66 24.17
N LEU A 161 16.44 18.92 23.16
CA LEU A 161 16.14 19.47 21.85
C LEU A 161 14.87 20.33 21.88
N THR A 162 14.89 21.44 21.15
CA THR A 162 13.69 22.22 20.85
C THR A 162 12.66 21.36 20.10
N PHE A 163 11.39 21.77 20.07
CA PHE A 163 10.34 21.07 19.32
C PHE A 163 10.72 20.83 17.85
N ARG A 164 11.40 21.79 17.23
CA ARG A 164 11.94 21.67 15.86
C ARG A 164 13.04 20.62 15.78
N GLY A 165 13.95 20.61 16.76
CA GLY A 165 15.01 19.61 16.87
C GLY A 165 14.44 18.19 17.02
N GLN A 166 13.41 18.02 17.85
CA GLN A 166 12.72 16.72 18.01
C GLN A 166 12.02 16.28 16.72
N ALA A 167 11.34 17.20 16.03
CA ALA A 167 10.68 16.90 14.75
C ALA A 167 11.68 16.52 13.66
N LEU A 168 12.81 17.25 13.56
CA LEU A 168 13.90 16.93 12.64
C LEU A 168 14.53 15.57 12.97
N PHE A 169 14.75 15.29 14.26
CA PHE A 169 15.25 14.00 14.71
C PHE A 169 14.31 12.85 14.31
N SER A 170 13.00 13.04 14.46
CA SER A 170 11.99 12.07 14.00
C SER A 170 12.04 11.85 12.49
N LEU A 171 12.18 12.92 11.70
CA LEU A 171 12.29 12.83 10.25
C LEU A 171 13.54 12.07 9.80
N VAL A 172 14.69 12.36 10.42
CA VAL A 172 15.95 11.65 10.12
C VAL A 172 15.84 10.17 10.48
N THR A 173 15.21 9.85 11.62
CA THR A 173 14.97 8.47 12.06
C THR A 173 14.12 7.73 11.02
N ASP A 174 12.96 8.27 10.67
CA ASP A 174 12.01 7.65 9.73
C ASP A 174 12.62 7.45 8.33
N VAL A 175 13.33 8.45 7.80
CA VAL A 175 14.03 8.32 6.51
C VAL A 175 15.11 7.25 6.57
N THR A 176 15.85 7.16 7.68
CA THR A 176 16.90 6.14 7.83
C THR A 176 16.30 4.73 7.89
N GLU A 177 15.23 4.54 8.64
CA GLU A 177 14.49 3.28 8.75
C GLU A 177 13.89 2.87 7.40
N GLY A 178 13.26 3.81 6.69
CA GLY A 178 12.68 3.59 5.36
C GLY A 178 13.72 3.17 4.33
N LEU A 179 14.86 3.88 4.27
CA LEU A 179 15.97 3.54 3.38
C LEU A 179 16.58 2.18 3.71
N ALA A 180 16.76 1.86 4.99
CA ALA A 180 17.24 0.55 5.41
C ALA A 180 16.26 -0.57 5.01
N GLY A 181 14.96 -0.35 5.19
CA GLY A 181 13.91 -1.27 4.77
C GLY A 181 13.94 -1.53 3.25
N ILE A 182 14.07 -0.49 2.44
CA ILE A 182 14.22 -0.62 0.98
C ILE A 182 15.51 -1.35 0.62
N ALA A 183 16.63 -1.06 1.29
CA ALA A 183 17.90 -1.72 1.05
C ALA A 183 17.81 -3.23 1.35
N ILE A 184 17.18 -3.62 2.45
CA ILE A 184 16.93 -5.02 2.82
C ILE A 184 16.07 -5.69 1.75
N LEU A 185 14.96 -5.05 1.36
CA LEU A 185 14.06 -5.58 0.33
C LEU A 185 14.79 -5.77 -1.00
N HIS A 186 15.53 -4.75 -1.45
CA HIS A 186 16.30 -4.82 -2.70
C HIS A 186 17.36 -5.93 -2.65
N ARG A 187 18.11 -6.03 -1.55
CA ARG A 187 19.14 -7.04 -1.35
C ARG A 187 18.59 -8.46 -1.35
N CYS A 188 17.45 -8.68 -0.70
CA CYS A 188 16.82 -10.00 -0.67
C CYS A 188 16.20 -10.38 -2.01
N LEU A 189 15.66 -9.40 -2.75
CA LEU A 189 15.02 -9.61 -4.04
C LEU A 189 16.01 -9.60 -5.22
N SER A 190 17.25 -9.15 -5.03
CA SER A 190 18.22 -9.01 -6.12
C SER A 190 18.50 -10.32 -6.85
N ARG A 191 18.43 -11.45 -6.14
CA ARG A 191 18.61 -12.81 -6.70
C ARG A 191 17.48 -13.25 -7.64
N PHE A 192 16.33 -12.60 -7.61
CA PHE A 192 15.15 -12.96 -8.40
C PHE A 192 14.89 -11.99 -9.57
N ARG A 193 15.82 -11.08 -9.85
CA ARG A 193 15.68 -10.14 -10.97
C ARG A 193 15.91 -10.83 -12.33
N PRO A 194 15.20 -10.42 -13.39
CA PRO A 194 14.26 -9.30 -13.45
C PRO A 194 12.87 -9.66 -12.90
N LEU A 195 12.26 -8.72 -12.15
CA LEU A 195 10.86 -8.84 -11.71
C LEU A 195 9.91 -8.40 -12.84
N PRO A 196 8.67 -8.91 -12.88
CA PRO A 196 7.61 -8.38 -13.74
C PRO A 196 7.45 -6.87 -13.62
N SER A 197 7.16 -6.19 -14.73
CA SER A 197 7.08 -4.72 -14.79
C SER A 197 5.91 -4.12 -13.99
N ASP A 198 4.94 -4.93 -13.58
CA ASP A 198 3.79 -4.55 -12.78
C ASP A 198 4.00 -4.70 -11.27
N TRP A 199 5.16 -5.20 -10.82
CA TRP A 199 5.39 -5.52 -9.40
C TRP A 199 5.43 -4.28 -8.50
N PHE A 200 6.36 -3.37 -8.78
CA PHE A 200 6.52 -2.09 -8.10
C PHE A 200 6.19 -0.95 -9.06
N ARG A 201 4.98 -0.99 -9.63
CA ARG A 201 4.56 -0.01 -10.62
C ARG A 201 4.16 1.30 -9.93
N PHE A 202 4.75 2.40 -10.41
CA PHE A 202 4.40 3.77 -10.04
C PHE A 202 3.90 4.51 -11.28
N SER A 203 2.58 4.71 -11.39
CA SER A 203 1.98 5.44 -12.50
C SER A 203 1.02 6.51 -12.00
N LEU A 204 1.25 7.75 -12.40
CA LEU A 204 0.29 8.84 -12.18
C LEU A 204 -0.91 8.75 -13.13
N LYS A 205 -0.77 8.03 -14.25
CA LYS A 205 -1.82 7.86 -15.25
C LYS A 205 -2.76 6.73 -14.86
N GLY A 206 -4.07 6.92 -15.03
CA GLY A 206 -5.12 5.91 -14.85
C GLY A 206 -6.38 6.46 -14.18
N ASN A 207 -7.43 5.65 -14.12
CA ASN A 207 -8.72 6.02 -13.52
C ASN A 207 -8.79 5.72 -12.01
N TRP A 208 -7.65 5.42 -11.38
CA TRP A 208 -7.55 5.04 -9.98
C TRP A 208 -7.86 6.20 -9.01
N MET A 209 -7.92 7.44 -9.50
CA MET A 209 -8.37 8.59 -8.71
C MET A 209 -9.79 8.40 -8.17
N PHE A 210 -10.65 7.73 -8.94
CA PHE A 210 -11.99 7.39 -8.48
C PHE A 210 -11.95 6.38 -7.32
N ASP A 211 -11.07 5.37 -7.41
CA ASP A 211 -10.88 4.39 -6.34
C ASP A 211 -10.37 5.06 -5.05
N VAL A 212 -9.46 6.04 -5.16
CA VAL A 212 -8.97 6.83 -4.02
C VAL A 212 -10.09 7.69 -3.43
N ALA A 213 -10.89 8.37 -4.26
CA ALA A 213 -12.02 9.16 -3.79
C ALA A 213 -13.05 8.30 -3.06
N LEU A 214 -13.35 7.11 -3.58
CA LEU A 214 -14.21 6.13 -2.93
C LEU A 214 -13.61 5.65 -1.59
N GLY A 215 -12.29 5.43 -1.54
CA GLY A 215 -11.58 5.12 -0.31
C GLY A 215 -11.68 6.24 0.74
N CYS A 216 -11.55 7.51 0.32
CA CYS A 216 -11.70 8.66 1.21
C CYS A 216 -13.13 8.76 1.77
N PHE A 217 -14.15 8.38 1.00
CA PHE A 217 -15.52 8.32 1.48
C PHE A 217 -15.72 7.31 2.63
N MET A 218 -14.80 6.34 2.79
CA MET A 218 -14.82 5.41 3.91
C MET A 218 -14.22 5.98 5.21
N PHE A 219 -13.57 7.15 5.20
CA PHE A 219 -12.91 7.72 6.38
C PHE A 219 -13.83 7.90 7.60
N PRO A 220 -15.08 8.38 7.46
CA PRO A 220 -16.00 8.46 8.59
C PRO A 220 -16.30 7.08 9.21
N LEU A 221 -16.35 6.03 8.38
CA LEU A 221 -16.52 4.66 8.86
C LEU A 221 -15.29 4.17 9.61
N VAL A 222 -14.08 4.46 9.13
CA VAL A 222 -12.83 4.15 9.85
C VAL A 222 -12.80 4.84 11.21
N ASN A 223 -13.21 6.11 11.27
CA ASN A 223 -13.34 6.83 12.55
C ASN A 223 -14.35 6.17 13.49
N ARG A 224 -15.52 5.76 12.99
CA ARG A 224 -16.50 5.02 13.83
C ARG A 224 -15.95 3.69 14.32
N LEU A 225 -15.21 2.96 13.48
CA LEU A 225 -14.54 1.72 13.87
C LEU A 225 -13.47 1.97 14.95
N SER A 226 -12.75 3.09 14.86
CA SER A 226 -11.80 3.52 15.90
C SER A 226 -12.50 3.73 17.24
N GLN A 227 -13.62 4.47 17.26
CA GLN A 227 -14.41 4.69 18.48
C GLN A 227 -14.98 3.40 19.05
N PHE A 228 -15.47 2.52 18.18
CA PHE A 228 -15.94 1.19 18.59
C PHE A 228 -14.80 0.35 19.19
N ASN A 229 -13.62 0.35 18.58
CA ASN A 229 -12.46 -0.37 19.10
C ASN A 229 -12.03 0.12 20.49
N LEU A 230 -12.08 1.44 20.71
CA LEU A 230 -11.83 2.03 22.03
C LEU A 230 -12.90 1.61 23.05
N SER A 231 -14.17 1.55 22.65
CA SER A 231 -15.26 1.10 23.53
C SER A 231 -15.16 -0.36 23.95
N LEU A 232 -14.51 -1.21 23.14
CA LEU A 232 -14.27 -2.62 23.46
C LEU A 232 -13.09 -2.83 24.42
N LEU A 233 -12.14 -1.89 24.45
CA LEU A 233 -10.92 -1.98 25.26
C LEU A 233 -10.78 -0.83 26.28
N PRO A 234 -11.78 -0.60 27.15
CA PRO A 234 -11.77 0.58 28.04
C PRO A 234 -10.72 0.53 29.16
N ILE A 235 -9.91 -0.53 29.30
CA ILE A 235 -9.14 -0.83 30.53
C ILE A 235 -7.63 -1.04 30.31
N LEU A 236 -7.08 -0.76 29.13
CA LEU A 236 -5.64 -0.55 29.08
C LEU A 236 -5.42 0.94 29.36
N PRO A 237 -4.90 1.35 30.54
CA PRO A 237 -4.45 2.72 30.69
C PRO A 237 -3.58 2.97 29.48
N SER A 238 -3.86 4.04 28.74
CA SER A 238 -2.87 4.62 27.84
C SER A 238 -1.62 4.68 28.69
N THR A 239 -0.68 3.77 28.47
CA THR A 239 0.58 3.81 29.19
C THR A 239 1.02 5.26 29.07
N PRO A 240 1.49 5.90 30.14
CA PRO A 240 2.00 7.26 30.08
C PRO A 240 3.34 7.24 29.34
N VAL A 241 3.36 6.66 28.15
CA VAL A 241 4.20 7.07 27.06
C VAL A 241 3.73 8.48 26.82
N THR A 242 4.40 9.42 27.50
CA THR A 242 4.72 10.76 27.03
C THR A 242 3.87 11.13 25.82
N LEU A 243 2.97 12.12 25.94
CA LEU A 243 2.29 12.76 24.80
C LEU A 243 3.18 12.58 23.58
N SER A 244 2.71 11.82 22.59
CA SER A 244 3.54 11.45 21.46
C SER A 244 4.26 12.70 20.98
N SER A 245 5.54 12.60 20.60
CA SER A 245 6.35 13.78 20.25
C SER A 245 5.62 14.74 19.26
N VAL A 246 4.69 14.17 18.48
CA VAL A 246 3.67 14.83 17.65
C VAL A 246 2.67 15.65 18.48
N GLU A 247 1.92 15.06 19.42
CA GLU A 247 0.98 15.75 20.33
C GLU A 247 1.66 16.88 21.12
N GLN A 248 2.89 16.69 21.57
CA GLN A 248 3.64 17.73 22.27
C GLN A 248 3.98 18.92 21.35
N SER A 249 4.31 18.66 20.08
CA SER A 249 4.54 19.72 19.09
C SER A 249 3.26 20.45 18.67
N ILE A 250 2.14 19.73 18.61
CA ILE A 250 0.81 20.30 18.33
C ILE A 250 0.38 21.20 19.50
N ALA A 251 0.57 20.75 20.74
CA ALA A 251 0.31 21.55 21.93
C ALA A 251 1.16 22.84 21.96
N ALA A 252 2.41 22.76 21.48
CA ALA A 252 3.30 23.91 21.37
C ALA A 252 2.99 24.85 20.18
N ARG A 253 2.14 24.44 19.23
CA ARG A 253 1.75 25.19 18.02
C ARG A 253 2.93 25.76 17.20
N ASP A 254 4.10 25.09 17.20
CA ASP A 254 5.23 25.50 16.35
C ASP A 254 5.02 25.01 14.90
N PRO A 255 4.86 25.94 13.92
CA PRO A 255 4.47 25.56 12.56
C PRO A 255 5.53 24.74 11.83
N VAL A 256 6.81 24.93 12.17
CA VAL A 256 7.92 24.20 11.55
C VAL A 256 7.95 22.76 12.05
N ALA A 257 7.84 22.54 13.37
CA ALA A 257 7.76 21.22 13.96
C ALA A 257 6.54 20.45 13.44
N MET A 258 5.38 21.11 13.37
CA MET A 258 4.15 20.51 12.84
C MET A 258 4.29 20.13 11.37
N ALA A 259 4.89 20.99 10.53
CA ALA A 259 5.13 20.66 9.12
C ALA A 259 6.08 19.46 8.96
N LEU A 260 7.13 19.38 9.76
CA LEU A 260 8.06 18.24 9.75
C LEU A 260 7.36 16.93 10.15
N TYR A 261 6.55 16.94 11.22
CA TYR A 261 5.77 15.76 11.59
C TYR A 261 4.70 15.40 10.56
N ALA A 262 4.07 16.39 9.93
CA ALA A 262 3.12 16.14 8.84
C ALA A 262 3.79 15.42 7.67
N ILE A 263 5.02 15.80 7.31
CA ILE A 263 5.82 15.11 6.27
C ILE A 263 6.14 13.67 6.69
N VAL A 264 6.61 13.46 7.92
CA VAL A 264 6.91 12.11 8.45
C VAL A 264 5.68 11.21 8.38
N VAL A 265 4.59 11.64 9.00
CA VAL A 265 3.39 10.82 9.21
C VAL A 265 2.57 10.69 7.93
N SER A 266 2.50 11.73 7.09
CA SER A 266 1.61 11.75 5.92
C SER A 266 2.31 11.47 4.60
N VAL A 267 3.64 11.41 4.55
CA VAL A 267 4.39 11.16 3.31
C VAL A 267 5.37 10.01 3.49
N CYS A 268 6.34 10.15 4.40
CA CYS A 268 7.43 9.19 4.51
C CYS A 268 6.93 7.81 4.96
N ALA A 269 6.24 7.74 6.10
CA ALA A 269 5.71 6.48 6.62
C ALA A 269 4.78 5.75 5.62
N PRO A 270 3.75 6.39 5.01
CA PRO A 270 2.94 5.77 3.99
C PRO A 270 3.72 5.22 2.79
N VAL A 271 4.73 5.94 2.30
CA VAL A 271 5.53 5.47 1.15
C VAL A 271 6.30 4.21 1.52
N TRP A 272 6.97 4.17 2.66
CA TRP A 272 7.76 3.01 3.10
C TRP A 272 6.88 1.80 3.37
N GLU A 273 5.78 2.01 4.09
CA GLU A 273 4.86 0.94 4.46
C GLU A 273 4.16 0.34 3.24
N GLU A 274 3.67 1.15 2.30
CA GLU A 274 3.03 0.62 1.10
C GLU A 274 3.99 -0.19 0.22
N ILE A 275 5.27 0.18 0.13
CA ILE A 275 6.27 -0.61 -0.60
C ILE A 275 6.40 -2.01 0.02
N VAL A 276 6.43 -2.12 1.34
CA VAL A 276 6.60 -3.39 2.05
C VAL A 276 5.31 -4.21 2.05
N PHE A 277 4.19 -3.61 2.49
CA PHE A 277 2.94 -4.35 2.67
C PHE A 277 2.22 -4.61 1.34
N ARG A 278 2.14 -3.63 0.44
CA ARG A 278 1.42 -3.76 -0.84
C ARG A 278 2.36 -4.14 -1.97
N GLY A 279 3.56 -3.57 -2.02
CA GLY A 279 4.53 -3.90 -3.07
C GLY A 279 5.16 -5.29 -2.91
N PHE A 280 5.36 -5.75 -1.67
CA PHE A 280 6.02 -7.02 -1.39
C PHE A 280 5.11 -8.07 -0.76
N LEU A 281 4.59 -7.84 0.45
CA LEU A 281 3.92 -8.87 1.26
C LEU A 281 2.64 -9.38 0.60
N LEU A 282 1.71 -8.50 0.22
CA LEU A 282 0.43 -8.87 -0.38
C LEU A 282 0.61 -9.70 -1.67
N PRO A 283 1.36 -9.25 -2.69
CA PRO A 283 1.67 -10.05 -3.87
C PRO A 283 2.30 -11.40 -3.53
N SER A 284 3.25 -11.42 -2.60
CA SER A 284 3.94 -12.65 -2.19
C SER A 284 3.00 -13.68 -1.59
N LEU A 285 2.04 -13.25 -0.77
CA LEU A 285 1.03 -14.12 -0.17
C LEU A 285 0.12 -14.76 -1.23
N THR A 286 -0.11 -14.12 -2.38
CA THR A 286 -0.96 -14.68 -3.45
C THR A 286 -0.42 -15.97 -4.08
N ARG A 287 0.84 -16.33 -3.79
CA ARG A 287 1.39 -17.66 -4.12
C ARG A 287 0.70 -18.80 -3.36
N TYR A 288 0.26 -18.53 -2.13
CA TYR A 288 -0.21 -19.54 -1.18
C TYR A 288 -1.71 -19.47 -0.91
N MET A 289 -2.35 -18.35 -1.21
CA MET A 289 -3.76 -18.11 -0.91
C MET A 289 -4.43 -17.24 -2.00
N PRO A 290 -5.77 -17.25 -2.13
CA PRO A 290 -6.45 -16.35 -3.06
C PRO A 290 -6.25 -14.88 -2.66
N VAL A 291 -6.44 -13.97 -3.61
CA VAL A 291 -6.10 -12.55 -3.44
C VAL A 291 -6.85 -11.89 -2.28
N TRP A 292 -8.13 -12.23 -2.09
CA TRP A 292 -8.91 -11.71 -0.96
C TRP A 292 -8.33 -12.12 0.41
N CYS A 293 -7.86 -13.37 0.53
CA CYS A 293 -7.16 -13.83 1.75
C CYS A 293 -5.84 -13.07 1.92
N ALA A 294 -5.06 -12.90 0.85
CA ALA A 294 -3.80 -12.19 0.88
C ALA A 294 -3.99 -10.72 1.33
N ILE A 295 -5.04 -10.06 0.85
CA ILE A 295 -5.45 -8.73 1.31
C ILE A 295 -5.70 -8.75 2.82
N LEU A 296 -6.56 -9.65 3.30
CA LEU A 296 -6.89 -9.72 4.72
C LEU A 296 -5.66 -9.99 5.60
N VAL A 297 -4.86 -11.00 5.25
CA VAL A 297 -3.65 -11.39 6.02
C VAL A 297 -2.62 -10.26 6.02
N SER A 298 -2.38 -9.61 4.87
CA SER A 298 -1.48 -8.46 4.79
C SER A 298 -1.98 -7.26 5.62
N SER A 299 -3.30 -7.08 5.71
CA SER A 299 -3.92 -5.99 6.49
C SER A 299 -3.83 -6.22 7.99
N VAL A 300 -3.96 -7.49 8.43
CA VAL A 300 -3.70 -7.90 9.81
C VAL A 300 -2.22 -7.72 10.16
N ALA A 301 -1.31 -8.16 9.28
CA ALA A 301 0.13 -7.97 9.48
C ALA A 301 0.50 -6.48 9.58
N PHE A 302 -0.09 -5.63 8.74
CA PHE A 302 0.04 -4.18 8.78
C PHE A 302 -0.40 -3.59 10.13
N ALA A 303 -1.58 -3.97 10.62
CA ALA A 303 -2.08 -3.49 11.92
C ALA A 303 -1.23 -3.99 13.10
N LEU A 304 -0.74 -5.24 13.05
CA LEU A 304 0.14 -5.79 14.08
C LEU A 304 1.50 -5.08 14.14
N ALA A 305 2.04 -4.65 13.00
CA ALA A 305 3.30 -3.92 12.93
C ALA A 305 3.25 -2.55 13.66
N HIS A 306 2.06 -2.02 13.94
CA HIS A 306 1.89 -0.79 14.70
C HIS A 306 1.96 -0.99 16.23
N PHE A 307 1.99 -2.23 16.71
CA PHE A 307 2.06 -2.59 18.13
C PHE A 307 1.06 -1.85 19.04
N ASN A 308 -0.12 -1.51 18.51
CA ASN A 308 -1.13 -0.73 19.20
C ASN A 308 -2.52 -1.37 19.06
N VAL A 309 -2.95 -2.06 20.10
CA VAL A 309 -4.23 -2.79 20.11
C VAL A 309 -5.43 -1.84 20.01
N GLN A 310 -5.32 -0.62 20.56
CA GLN A 310 -6.36 0.41 20.48
C GLN A 310 -6.60 0.93 19.04
N ARG A 311 -5.67 0.71 18.12
CA ARG A 311 -5.81 1.07 16.70
C ARG A 311 -5.94 -0.13 15.76
N MET A 312 -5.98 -1.35 16.29
CA MET A 312 -5.95 -2.58 15.49
C MET A 312 -7.12 -2.66 14.49
N LEU A 313 -8.36 -2.55 14.96
CA LEU A 313 -9.55 -2.68 14.10
C LEU A 313 -9.62 -1.64 12.96
N PRO A 314 -9.45 -0.32 13.22
CA PRO A 314 -9.45 0.66 12.13
C PRO A 314 -8.27 0.46 11.17
N LEU A 315 -7.09 0.05 11.65
CA LEU A 315 -5.93 -0.23 10.78
C LEU A 315 -6.13 -1.46 9.91
N ILE A 316 -6.76 -2.53 10.41
CA ILE A 316 -7.12 -3.71 9.60
C ILE A 316 -8.08 -3.28 8.49
N PHE A 317 -9.13 -2.53 8.83
CA PHE A 317 -10.13 -2.10 7.85
C PHE A 317 -9.53 -1.19 6.78
N LEU A 318 -8.78 -0.15 7.18
CA LEU A 318 -8.05 0.70 6.24
C LEU A 318 -7.08 -0.14 5.40
N GLY A 319 -6.44 -1.11 6.05
CA GLY A 319 -5.55 -2.07 5.44
C GLY A 319 -6.19 -2.80 4.27
N VAL A 320 -7.42 -3.29 4.47
CA VAL A 320 -8.22 -4.00 3.47
C VAL A 320 -8.60 -3.06 2.33
N VAL A 321 -9.06 -1.84 2.62
CA VAL A 321 -9.42 -0.84 1.59
C VAL A 321 -8.23 -0.56 0.68
N MET A 322 -7.06 -0.27 1.25
CA MET A 322 -5.83 -0.03 0.50
C MET A 322 -5.40 -1.26 -0.30
N GLY A 323 -5.52 -2.46 0.29
CA GLY A 323 -5.22 -3.72 -0.39
C GLY A 323 -6.12 -4.01 -1.59
N VAL A 324 -7.42 -3.72 -1.49
CA VAL A 324 -8.39 -3.85 -2.60
C VAL A 324 -8.05 -2.87 -3.73
N ILE A 325 -7.77 -1.60 -3.40
CA ILE A 325 -7.41 -0.57 -4.38
C ILE A 325 -6.11 -0.94 -5.09
N PHE A 326 -5.10 -1.40 -4.35
CA PHE A 326 -3.84 -1.87 -4.91
C PHE A 326 -4.06 -3.08 -5.83
N ALA A 327 -4.83 -4.08 -5.39
CA ALA A 327 -5.05 -5.30 -6.15
C ALA A 327 -5.84 -5.08 -7.46
N ARG A 328 -6.73 -4.09 -7.49
CA ARG A 328 -7.45 -3.66 -8.70
C ARG A 328 -6.58 -2.84 -9.64
N SER A 329 -5.82 -1.89 -9.09
CA SER A 329 -5.06 -0.92 -9.90
C SER A 329 -3.70 -1.43 -10.38
N ARG A 330 -3.13 -2.45 -9.71
CA ARG A 330 -1.74 -2.94 -9.93
C ARG A 330 -0.73 -1.79 -9.97
N ASN A 331 -0.93 -0.82 -9.08
CA ASN A 331 -0.17 0.42 -8.99
C ASN A 331 -0.09 0.80 -7.51
N LEU A 332 1.08 1.21 -7.03
CA LEU A 332 1.27 1.58 -5.62
C LEU A 332 0.80 3.00 -5.31
N MET A 333 0.80 3.89 -6.32
CA MET A 333 0.40 5.29 -6.14
C MET A 333 -0.99 5.50 -5.49
N PRO A 334 -2.05 4.76 -5.86
CA PRO A 334 -3.39 4.98 -5.30
C PRO A 334 -3.46 4.59 -3.82
N SER A 335 -2.84 3.48 -3.42
CA SER A 335 -2.83 3.05 -2.02
C SER A 335 -1.96 3.98 -1.17
N MET A 336 -0.79 4.39 -1.67
CA MET A 336 0.07 5.42 -1.05
C MET A 336 -0.66 6.74 -0.86
N LEU A 337 -1.37 7.22 -1.88
CA LEU A 337 -2.11 8.47 -1.78
C LEU A 337 -3.25 8.35 -0.78
N LEU A 338 -4.03 7.27 -0.81
CA LEU A 338 -5.12 7.08 0.16
C LEU A 338 -4.60 7.01 1.60
N HIS A 339 -3.50 6.30 1.81
CA HIS A 339 -2.83 6.21 3.11
C HIS A 339 -2.35 7.59 3.60
N SER A 340 -1.67 8.33 2.71
CA SER A 340 -1.21 9.70 2.97
C SER A 340 -2.37 10.63 3.34
N LEU A 341 -3.49 10.54 2.62
CA LEU A 341 -4.70 11.32 2.88
C LEU A 341 -5.34 10.94 4.22
N TRP A 342 -5.37 9.66 4.57
CA TRP A 342 -5.87 9.21 5.87
C TRP A 342 -5.01 9.77 7.02
N ASN A 343 -3.69 9.62 6.92
CA ASN A 343 -2.76 10.12 7.93
C ASN A 343 -2.82 11.64 8.05
N GLY A 344 -2.89 12.35 6.92
CA GLY A 344 -3.09 13.80 6.91
C GLY A 344 -4.42 14.23 7.51
N PHE A 345 -5.50 13.49 7.25
CA PHE A 345 -6.82 13.74 7.85
C PHE A 345 -6.79 13.57 9.37
N VAL A 346 -6.20 12.49 9.89
CA VAL A 346 -6.03 12.27 11.33
C VAL A 346 -5.12 13.34 11.94
N PHE A 347 -4.03 13.71 11.27
CA PHE A 347 -3.13 14.78 11.73
C PHE A 347 -3.85 16.14 11.82
N LEU A 348 -4.68 16.48 10.82
CA LEU A 348 -5.51 17.68 10.83
C LEU A 348 -6.56 17.68 11.94
N ASP A 349 -7.15 16.52 12.23
CA ASP A 349 -8.12 16.37 13.31
C ASP A 349 -7.47 16.59 14.68
N LEU A 350 -6.22 16.11 14.87
CA LEU A 350 -5.43 16.35 16.09
C LEU A 350 -5.04 17.83 16.30
N MET A 351 -5.04 18.66 15.24
CA MET A 351 -4.70 20.08 15.32
C MET A 351 -5.89 20.99 15.70
N ARG A 352 -7.11 20.45 15.69
CA ARG A 352 -8.32 21.17 16.12
C ARG A 352 -8.38 21.21 17.64
#